data_AF-A0A292S4A8-F1
#
_entry.id   AF-A0A292S4A8-F1
#
_cell.length_a   1.000
_cell.length_b   1.000
_cell.length_c   1.000
_cell.angle_alpha   90.00
_cell.angle_beta   90.00
_cell.angle_gamma   90.00
#
_symmetry.space_group_name_H-M   'P 1'
#
loop_
_entity.id
_entity.type
_entity.pdbx_description
1 polymer ?
#
loop_
_entity_poly.entity_id
_entity_poly.type
_entity_poly.pdbx_seq_one_letter_code
_entity_poly.pdbx_strand_id
1 'polypeptide(L)' 'MLSKEELVNLAQTDIESFNTEIRNANGSVDLSETDFSGANIEGAEFINVDLTSSSFADSHLTEVK' A
#
# COMPACT_ATOMS: atom_id res chain seq x y z
N MET A 1 -6.20 13.85 2.60
CA MET A 1 -5.98 12.40 2.57
C MET A 1 -6.40 11.94 1.19
N LEU A 2 -5.50 11.26 0.48
CA LEU A 2 -5.78 10.67 -0.82
C LEU A 2 -6.89 9.63 -0.71
N SER A 3 -7.58 9.38 -1.82
CA SER A 3 -8.51 8.27 -1.95
C SER A 3 -7.77 6.93 -1.95
N LYS A 4 -8.52 5.85 -1.73
CA LYS A 4 -8.00 4.48 -1.83
C LYS A 4 -7.33 4.21 -3.18
N GLU A 5 -7.96 4.59 -4.29
CA GLU A 5 -7.42 4.37 -5.63
C GLU A 5 -6.12 5.16 -5.87
N GLU A 6 -6.05 6.40 -5.39
CA GLU A 6 -4.83 7.21 -5.47
C GLU A 6 -3.69 6.61 -4.64
N LEU A 7 -3.97 6.08 -3.45
CA LEU A 7 -2.98 5.39 -2.62
C LEU A 7 -2.48 4.09 -3.28
N VAL A 8 -3.39 3.30 -3.87
CA VAL A 8 -3.01 2.09 -4.60
C VAL A 8 -2.13 2.42 -5.81
N ASN A 9 -2.45 3.50 -6.52
CA ASN A 9 -1.62 3.97 -7.63
C ASN A 9 -0.22 4.37 -7.15
N LEU A 10 -0.11 5.11 -6.04
CA LEU A 10 1.18 5.45 -5.44
C LEU A 10 1.97 4.20 -5.04
N ALA A 11 1.32 3.21 -4.41
CA ALA A 11 1.97 1.95 -4.06
C ALA A 11 2.56 1.23 -5.29
N GLN A 12 2.07 1.49 -6.51
CA GLN A 12 2.57 0.88 -7.75
C GLN A 12 3.56 1.76 -8.52
N THR A 13 3.62 3.06 -8.24
CA THR A 13 4.36 4.03 -9.06
C THR A 13 5.41 4.83 -8.29
N ASP A 14 5.21 5.05 -6.99
CA ASP A 14 6.07 5.84 -6.12
C ASP A 14 5.90 5.42 -4.65
N ILE A 15 6.74 4.46 -4.23
CA ILE A 15 6.77 3.93 -2.86
C ILE A 15 7.12 5.00 -1.83
N GLU A 16 7.94 5.99 -2.18
CA GLU A 16 8.34 7.04 -1.24
C GLU A 16 7.15 7.94 -0.90
N SER A 17 6.40 8.35 -1.94
CA SER A 17 5.16 9.11 -1.77
C SER A 17 4.08 8.29 -1.06
N PHE A 18 3.90 7.01 -1.42
CA PHE A 18 2.99 6.10 -0.71
C PHE A 18 3.30 6.03 0.79
N ASN A 19 4.56 5.76 1.13
CA ASN A 19 4.99 5.66 2.52
C ASN A 19 4.80 6.99 3.28
N THR A 20 5.02 8.12 2.62
CA THR A 20 4.79 9.45 3.22
C THR A 20 3.31 9.65 3.58
N GLU A 21 2.40 9.28 2.68
CA GLU A 21 0.96 9.39 2.93
C GLU A 21 0.49 8.43 4.03
N ILE A 22 0.98 7.18 4.04
CA ILE A 22 0.65 6.21 5.09
C ILE A 22 1.12 6.69 6.46
N ARG A 23 2.35 7.21 6.60
CA ARG A 23 2.86 7.74 7.88
C ARG A 23 2.10 8.97 8.38
N ASN A 24 1.60 9.79 7.46
CA ASN A 24 0.84 11.00 7.78
C ASN A 24 -0.65 10.72 7.98
N ALA A 25 -1.12 9.50 7.71
CA ALA A 25 -2.52 9.14 7.88
C ALA A 25 -2.92 9.21 9.36
N ASN A 26 -3.98 9.96 9.64
CA ASN A 26 -4.58 9.99 10.97
C ASN A 26 -5.52 8.80 11.13
N GLY A 27 -5.05 7.72 11.73
CA GLY A 27 -5.83 6.51 12.00
C GLY A 27 -5.54 5.38 11.02
N SER A 28 -6.50 4.46 10.87
CA SER A 28 -6.37 3.31 9.97
C SER A 28 -6.66 3.71 8.52
N VAL A 29 -5.85 3.24 7.58
CA VAL A 29 -6.11 3.38 6.13
C VAL A 29 -6.78 2.11 5.62
N ASP A 30 -7.85 2.22 4.86
CA ASP A 30 -8.55 1.07 4.27
C ASP A 30 -8.05 0.79 2.85
N LEU A 31 -7.25 -0.27 2.71
CA LEU A 31 -6.85 -0.87 1.43
C LEU A 31 -7.36 -2.32 1.31
N SER A 32 -8.44 -2.68 2.01
CA SER A 32 -9.06 -4.01 1.95
C SER A 32 -9.52 -4.36 0.53
N GLU A 33 -9.63 -5.63 0.18
CA GLU A 33 -10.09 -6.09 -1.15
C GLU A 33 -9.31 -5.49 -2.34
N THR A 34 -8.06 -5.10 -2.12
CA THR A 34 -7.21 -4.51 -3.17
C THR A 34 -6.34 -5.57 -3.82
N ASP A 35 -6.23 -5.52 -5.14
CA ASP A 35 -5.34 -6.39 -5.89
C ASP A 35 -3.97 -5.72 -6.13
N PHE A 36 -2.96 -6.15 -5.38
CA PHE A 36 -1.55 -5.80 -5.59
C PHE A 36 -0.79 -6.91 -6.35
N SER A 37 -1.49 -7.81 -7.05
CA SER A 37 -0.84 -8.92 -7.73
C SER A 37 0.13 -8.43 -8.81
N GLY A 38 1.32 -9.01 -8.86
CA GLY A 38 2.41 -8.61 -9.76
C GLY A 38 3.07 -7.26 -9.44
N ALA A 39 2.63 -6.54 -8.39
CA ALA A 39 3.19 -5.24 -8.05
C ALA A 39 4.62 -5.37 -7.51
N ASN A 40 5.45 -4.36 -7.79
CA ASN A 40 6.70 -4.17 -7.07
C ASN A 40 6.48 -3.18 -5.92
N ILE A 41 6.36 -3.69 -4.70
CA ILE A 41 6.13 -2.89 -3.50
C ILE A 41 7.27 -3.04 -2.49
N GLU A 42 8.49 -3.22 -3.00
CA GLU A 42 9.71 -3.25 -2.19
C GLU A 42 9.82 -2.00 -1.29
N GLY A 43 9.99 -2.22 0.02
CA GLY A 43 10.10 -1.16 1.02
C GLY A 43 8.79 -0.42 1.35
N ALA A 44 7.64 -0.88 0.86
CA ALA A 44 6.35 -0.30 1.22
C ALA A 44 6.05 -0.48 2.73
N GLU A 45 5.44 0.55 3.33
CA GLU A 45 5.02 0.54 4.72
C GLU A 45 3.49 0.53 4.78
N PHE A 46 2.91 -0.53 5.33
CA PHE A 46 1.48 -0.73 5.54
C PHE A 46 1.10 -0.62 7.03
N ILE A 47 1.74 0.33 7.73
CA ILE A 47 1.51 0.56 9.17
C ILE A 47 0.11 1.14 9.37
N ASN A 48 -0.69 0.48 10.23
CA ASN A 48 -2.11 0.81 10.44
C ASN A 48 -2.95 0.79 9.15
N VAL A 49 -2.62 -0.11 8.21
CA VAL A 49 -3.41 -0.32 7.00
C VAL A 49 -4.22 -1.60 7.11
N ASP A 50 -5.52 -1.52 6.80
CA ASP A 50 -6.35 -2.70 6.60
C ASP A 50 -6.11 -3.28 5.21
N LEU A 51 -5.63 -4.51 5.17
CA LEU A 51 -5.35 -5.29 3.96
C LEU A 51 -6.23 -6.56 3.89
N THR A 52 -7.33 -6.59 4.65
CA THR A 52 -8.25 -7.73 4.66
C THR A 52 -8.72 -8.05 3.25
N SER A 53 -8.62 -9.32 2.85
CA SER A 53 -9.00 -9.80 1.51
C SER A 53 -8.22 -9.21 0.33
N SER A 54 -7.08 -8.54 0.58
CA SER A 54 -6.20 -8.05 -0.49
C SER A 54 -5.29 -9.15 -1.03
N SER A 55 -4.96 -9.08 -2.33
CA SER A 55 -4.07 -10.04 -3.00
C SER A 55 -2.69 -9.45 -3.20
N PHE A 56 -1.66 -10.28 -2.98
CA PHE A 56 -0.26 -9.96 -3.23
C PHE A 56 0.42 -11.05 -4.10
N ALA A 57 -0.38 -11.78 -4.88
CA ALA A 57 0.12 -12.88 -5.72
C ALA A 57 1.19 -12.37 -6.69
N ASP A 58 2.31 -13.08 -6.83
CA ASP A 58 3.42 -12.71 -7.73
C ASP A 58 4.03 -11.30 -7.51
N SER A 59 3.77 -10.68 -6.35
CA SER A 59 4.34 -9.37 -6.00
C SER A 59 5.77 -9.49 -5.44
N HIS A 60 6.54 -8.41 -5.57
CA HIS A 60 7.86 -8.28 -4.93
C HIS A 60 7.71 -7.56 -3.60
N LEU A 61 7.96 -8.28 -2.49
CA LEU A 61 7.66 -7.86 -1.10
C LEU A 61 8.92 -7.70 -0.22
N THR A 62 10.08 -7.41 -0.81
CA THR A 62 11.32 -7.25 -0.04
C THR A 62 11.21 -6.01 0.85
N GLU A 63 11.64 -6.11 2.12
CA GLU A 63 11.65 -5.00 3.10
C GLU A 63 10.29 -4.31 3.38
N VAL A 64 9.17 -4.96 3.08
CA VAL A 64 7.82 -4.47 3.43
C VAL A 64 7.62 -4.47 4.96
N LYS A 65 6.98 -3.42 5.49
CA LYS A 65 6.71 -3.25 6.93
C LYS A 65 5.24 -3.11 7.26
#